data_AF-A0A1I3A2D8-F1
#
_entry.id   AF-A0A1I3A2D8-F1
#
_cell.length_a   1.000
_cell.length_b   1.000
_cell.length_c   1.000
_cell.angle_alpha   90.00
_cell.angle_beta   90.00
_cell.angle_gamma   90.00
#
_symmetry.space_group_name_H-M   'P 1'
#
loop_
_entity.id
_entity.type
_entity.pdbx_description
1 polymer ?
#
loop_
_entity_poly.entity_id
_entity_poly.type
_entity_poly.pdbx_seq_one_letter_code
_entity_poly.pdbx_strand_id
1 'polypeptide(L)'
;MKKKVRNLSFLLFVVLIMALSIWGPEALAKYKDRAILDETHEQTVESASEGYRYTLNSNEKLYILSRCLNSQSLPESEQNALTRKEAENVDFPDLEGAYAFVVNHRGPSGKEITSEEIYEACNKGLEMLKELDILPDGVRKVDAASYDATLYSAIDVPEPQNNVAVWKMSLSTSQKNANKENRLIDAYIDADDGKIYEFYVRTSRVWEDMDPDEIAARWSGYMGLTDPEPYEAANPLMESTPYFKKYVYSGMGNEETIVTIGFYEGINELFLKISK
;
A
#
# COMPACT_ATOMS: atom_id res chain seq x y z
N MET A 1 -53.76 57.60 45.76
CA MET A 1 -53.64 56.15 45.48
C MET A 1 -53.16 55.82 44.05
N LYS A 2 -53.56 56.54 42.99
CA LYS A 2 -53.18 56.25 41.58
C LYS A 2 -51.66 56.19 41.28
N LYS A 3 -50.82 57.02 41.92
CA LYS A 3 -49.35 57.01 41.69
C LYS A 3 -48.63 55.78 42.27
N LYS A 4 -49.04 55.27 43.43
CA LYS A 4 -48.44 54.06 44.04
C LYS A 4 -48.76 52.80 43.24
N VAL A 5 -49.98 52.69 42.71
CA VAL A 5 -50.38 51.56 41.85
C VAL A 5 -49.61 51.56 40.53
N ARG A 6 -49.40 52.73 39.91
CA ARG A 6 -48.61 52.84 38.68
C ARG A 6 -47.13 52.48 38.89
N ASN A 7 -46.52 52.90 40.00
CA ASN A 7 -45.14 52.54 40.31
C ASN A 7 -45.01 51.05 40.63
N LEU A 8 -46.01 50.44 41.28
CA LEU A 8 -46.01 49.00 41.55
C LEU A 8 -46.14 48.17 40.26
N SER A 9 -47.01 48.58 39.33
CA SER A 9 -47.11 47.95 38.01
C SER A 9 -45.83 48.09 37.21
N PHE A 10 -45.15 49.24 37.29
CA PHE A 10 -43.87 49.44 36.61
C PHE A 10 -42.78 48.53 37.18
N LEU A 11 -42.74 48.37 38.50
CA LEU A 11 -41.78 47.51 39.17
C LEU A 11 -42.02 46.03 38.85
N LEU A 12 -43.29 45.60 38.82
CA LEU A 12 -43.68 44.26 38.33
C LEU A 12 -43.27 44.02 36.88
N PHE A 13 -43.42 45.03 36.02
CA PHE A 13 -43.03 44.93 34.62
C PHE A 13 -41.50 44.81 34.45
N VAL A 14 -40.73 45.56 35.24
CA VAL A 14 -39.26 45.44 35.25
C VAL A 14 -38.81 44.07 35.75
N VAL A 15 -39.42 43.56 36.81
CA VAL A 15 -39.11 42.21 37.33
C VAL A 15 -39.46 41.13 36.30
N LEU A 16 -40.58 41.28 35.59
CA LEU A 16 -40.98 40.36 34.52
C LEU A 16 -39.97 40.37 33.35
N ILE A 17 -39.51 41.55 32.92
CA ILE A 17 -38.50 41.67 31.87
C ILE A 17 -37.18 41.02 32.31
N MET A 18 -36.74 41.25 33.53
CA MET A 18 -35.51 40.60 34.03
C MET A 18 -35.66 39.08 34.09
N ALA A 19 -36.81 38.57 34.55
CA ALA A 19 -37.07 37.12 34.55
C ALA A 19 -37.06 36.54 33.13
N LEU A 20 -37.67 37.22 32.15
CA LEU A 20 -37.66 36.80 30.75
C LEU A 20 -36.27 36.88 30.10
N SER A 21 -35.45 37.87 30.47
CA SER A 21 -34.07 37.98 29.96
C SER A 21 -33.13 36.94 30.55
N ILE A 22 -33.36 36.48 31.79
CA ILE A 22 -32.56 35.43 32.42
C ILE A 22 -32.98 34.05 31.92
N TRP A 23 -34.29 33.76 31.87
CA TRP A 23 -34.79 32.43 31.52
C TRP A 23 -35.04 32.20 30.02
N GLY A 24 -35.26 33.27 29.25
CA GLY A 24 -35.58 33.21 27.82
C GLY A 24 -34.47 32.60 26.96
N PRO A 25 -33.21 33.06 27.09
CA PRO A 25 -32.09 32.51 26.31
C PRO A 25 -31.86 31.02 26.58
N GLU A 26 -31.98 30.60 27.84
CA GLU A 26 -31.75 29.21 28.26
C GLU A 26 -32.87 28.27 27.78
N ALA A 27 -34.12 28.73 27.79
CA ALA A 27 -35.25 27.98 27.24
C ALA A 27 -35.22 27.88 25.71
N LEU A 28 -34.83 28.96 25.02
CA LEU A 28 -34.66 28.96 23.56
C LEU A 28 -33.48 28.09 23.12
N ALA A 29 -32.38 28.07 23.89
CA ALA A 29 -31.24 27.20 23.64
C ALA A 29 -31.62 25.72 23.80
N LYS A 30 -32.26 25.34 24.91
CA LYS A 30 -32.74 23.95 25.12
C LYS A 30 -33.76 23.50 24.07
N TYR A 31 -34.60 24.42 23.57
CA TYR A 31 -35.54 24.12 22.50
C TYR A 31 -34.84 23.90 21.15
N LYS A 32 -33.84 24.72 20.81
CA LYS A 32 -33.03 24.52 19.60
C LYS A 32 -32.15 23.28 19.67
N ASP A 33 -31.55 22.97 20.82
CA ASP A 33 -30.73 21.77 21.00
C ASP A 33 -31.54 20.49 20.79
N ARG A 34 -32.80 20.45 21.24
CA ARG A 34 -33.71 19.31 20.98
C ARG A 34 -34.08 19.14 19.50
N ALA A 35 -34.05 20.22 18.72
CA ALA A 35 -34.38 20.16 17.28
C ALA A 35 -33.17 19.75 16.42
N ILE A 36 -31.94 19.84 16.94
CA ILE A 36 -30.70 19.59 16.18
C ILE A 36 -30.03 18.27 16.59
N LEU A 37 -30.21 17.81 17.83
CA LEU A 37 -29.47 16.66 18.38
C LEU A 37 -30.18 15.30 18.29
N ASP A 38 -31.42 15.25 17.81
CA ASP A 38 -32.22 14.00 17.71
C ASP A 38 -32.62 13.64 16.27
N GLU A 39 -32.28 14.48 15.29
CA GLU A 39 -32.34 14.08 13.88
C GLU A 39 -30.98 13.51 13.48
N THR A 40 -30.91 12.18 13.41
CA THR A 40 -29.88 11.53 12.61
C THR A 40 -30.14 11.96 11.17
N HIS A 41 -29.43 12.97 10.69
CA HIS A 41 -29.34 13.22 9.26
C HIS A 41 -28.58 12.04 8.66
N GLU A 42 -29.32 10.98 8.33
CA GLU A 42 -28.89 10.03 7.31
C GLU A 42 -28.84 10.85 6.01
N GLN A 43 -27.71 11.49 5.80
CA GLN A 43 -27.32 11.84 4.46
C GLN A 43 -27.10 10.48 3.80
N THR A 44 -28.14 9.99 3.12
CA THR A 44 -27.95 9.06 2.02
C THR A 44 -26.92 9.74 1.13
N VAL A 45 -25.67 9.33 1.32
CA VAL A 45 -24.62 9.48 0.32
C VAL A 45 -25.33 9.07 -0.95
N GLU A 46 -25.48 10.03 -1.89
CA GLU A 46 -25.96 9.72 -3.22
C GLU A 46 -25.24 8.43 -3.59
N SER A 47 -26.03 7.36 -3.72
CA SER A 47 -25.50 6.07 -4.09
C SER A 47 -24.72 6.38 -5.34
N ALA A 48 -23.39 6.36 -5.22
CA ALA A 48 -22.48 6.77 -6.27
C ALA A 48 -23.04 6.13 -7.53
N SER A 49 -23.41 6.99 -8.47
CA SER A 49 -23.97 6.69 -9.78
C SER A 49 -23.84 5.23 -10.16
N GLU A 50 -24.91 4.60 -10.67
CA GLU A 50 -24.84 3.33 -11.43
C GLU A 50 -23.64 3.34 -12.37
N GLY A 51 -22.52 2.86 -11.86
CA GLY A 51 -21.20 3.19 -12.34
C GLY A 51 -20.43 1.91 -12.21
N TYR A 52 -19.94 1.43 -13.35
CA TYR A 52 -19.08 0.27 -13.40
C TYR A 52 -17.95 0.49 -12.39
N ARG A 53 -17.89 -0.36 -11.35
CA ARG A 53 -16.73 -0.38 -10.46
C ARG A 53 -15.54 -0.81 -11.30
N TYR A 54 -14.71 0.16 -11.65
CA TYR A 54 -13.47 -0.11 -12.35
C TYR A 54 -12.64 -1.05 -11.48
N THR A 55 -12.30 -2.22 -12.01
CA THR A 55 -11.43 -3.17 -11.34
C THR A 55 -10.10 -3.10 -12.06
N LEU A 56 -9.06 -2.71 -11.32
CA LEU A 56 -7.70 -2.61 -11.86
C LEU A 56 -7.27 -3.98 -12.39
N ASN A 57 -6.75 -4.01 -13.61
CA ASN A 57 -6.14 -5.21 -14.16
C ASN A 57 -4.71 -5.42 -13.59
N SER A 58 -4.09 -6.57 -13.87
CA SER A 58 -2.76 -6.89 -13.33
C SER A 58 -1.67 -5.87 -13.70
N ASN A 59 -1.67 -5.37 -14.95
CA ASN A 59 -0.70 -4.36 -15.41
C ASN A 59 -0.88 -3.04 -14.65
N GLU A 60 -2.12 -2.63 -14.42
CA GLU A 60 -2.45 -1.40 -13.70
C GLU A 60 -2.11 -1.47 -12.22
N LYS A 61 -2.40 -2.61 -11.58
CA LYS A 61 -2.00 -2.86 -10.19
C LYS A 61 -0.48 -2.79 -10.05
N LEU A 62 0.25 -3.46 -10.96
CA LEU A 62 1.71 -3.47 -10.98
C LEU A 62 2.28 -2.06 -11.18
N TYR A 63 1.70 -1.29 -12.10
CA TYR A 63 2.10 0.08 -12.38
C TYR A 63 1.88 1.02 -11.19
N ILE A 64 0.69 1.02 -10.57
CA ILE A 64 0.43 1.89 -9.40
C ILE A 64 1.42 1.54 -8.28
N LEU A 65 1.64 0.24 -8.03
CA LEU A 65 2.58 -0.20 -7.02
C LEU A 65 4.01 0.24 -7.35
N SER A 66 4.48 0.05 -8.58
CA SER A 66 5.83 0.47 -8.98
C SER A 66 6.03 1.97 -8.76
N ARG A 67 5.07 2.80 -9.16
CA ARG A 67 5.11 4.25 -8.94
C ARG A 67 5.15 4.60 -7.45
N CYS A 68 4.32 3.96 -6.64
CA CYS A 68 4.29 4.15 -5.19
C CYS A 68 5.59 3.71 -4.50
N LEU A 69 6.22 2.63 -4.96
CA LEU A 69 7.50 2.13 -4.44
C LEU A 69 8.65 3.07 -4.80
N ASN A 70 8.67 3.64 -6.01
CA ASN A 70 9.71 4.62 -6.39
C ASN A 70 9.59 5.95 -5.63
N SER A 71 8.37 6.37 -5.28
CA SER A 71 8.16 7.63 -4.55
C SER A 71 8.42 7.55 -3.04
N GLN A 72 8.85 6.38 -2.52
CA GLN A 72 8.95 6.15 -1.07
C GLN A 72 10.28 6.57 -0.44
N SER A 73 10.15 7.03 0.80
CA SER A 73 11.23 7.19 1.80
C SER A 73 10.92 6.38 3.08
N LEU A 74 10.44 5.14 2.95
CA LEU A 74 10.04 4.31 4.11
C LEU A 74 11.24 3.58 4.77
N PRO A 75 11.08 3.10 6.03
CA PRO A 75 12.02 2.16 6.64
C PRO A 75 11.90 0.83 5.90
N GLU A 76 12.86 0.56 5.05
CA GLU A 76 13.02 -0.73 4.39
C GLU A 76 14.02 -1.60 5.15
N SER A 77 14.15 -2.88 4.77
CA SER A 77 15.35 -3.60 5.17
C SER A 77 16.57 -2.80 4.68
N GLU A 78 17.68 -2.81 5.44
CA GLU A 78 18.91 -2.09 5.05
C GLU A 78 19.32 -2.43 3.61
N GLN A 79 19.01 -3.64 3.15
CA GLN A 79 19.25 -4.15 1.81
C GLN A 79 18.38 -3.42 0.75
N ASN A 80 17.05 -3.41 0.92
CA ASN A 80 16.13 -2.79 -0.05
C ASN A 80 16.33 -1.25 -0.11
N ALA A 81 16.58 -0.63 1.05
CA ALA A 81 16.89 0.80 1.17
C ALA A 81 18.15 1.22 0.38
N LEU A 82 19.15 0.34 0.28
CA LEU A 82 20.37 0.60 -0.49
C LEU A 82 20.10 0.52 -2.00
N THR A 83 19.21 -0.36 -2.44
CA THR A 83 18.88 -0.54 -3.87
C THR A 83 17.97 0.55 -4.43
N ARG A 84 17.16 1.19 -3.59
CA ARG A 84 16.26 2.28 -4.03
C ARG A 84 16.94 3.65 -4.14
N LYS A 85 17.90 3.96 -3.24
CA LYS A 85 18.69 5.20 -3.29
C LYS A 85 19.50 5.40 -4.56
N GLU A 86 19.83 4.32 -5.28
CA GLU A 86 20.62 4.42 -6.51
C GLU A 86 19.77 4.83 -7.72
N ALA A 87 18.46 4.52 -7.71
CA ALA A 87 17.51 4.96 -8.72
C ALA A 87 17.19 6.47 -8.64
N GLU A 88 17.49 7.12 -7.51
CA GLU A 88 17.35 8.58 -7.33
C GLU A 88 18.41 9.40 -8.10
N ASN A 89 19.48 8.80 -8.63
CA ASN A 89 20.54 9.52 -9.35
C ASN A 89 20.20 9.88 -10.80
N VAL A 90 18.93 9.73 -11.21
CA VAL A 90 18.46 10.20 -12.51
C VAL A 90 17.47 11.34 -12.29
N ASP A 91 17.92 12.58 -12.56
CA ASP A 91 17.08 13.78 -12.56
C ASP A 91 15.94 13.62 -13.59
N PHE A 92 14.82 13.04 -13.16
CA PHE A 92 13.56 13.09 -13.88
C PHE A 92 12.61 14.05 -13.14
N PRO A 93 12.12 15.13 -13.80
CA PRO A 93 11.23 16.08 -13.15
C PRO A 93 9.88 15.43 -12.82
N ASP A 94 9.44 15.70 -11.59
CA ASP A 94 8.06 15.81 -11.11
C ASP A 94 7.12 14.59 -11.27
N LEU A 95 6.84 13.94 -10.13
CA LEU A 95 5.50 13.57 -9.65
C LEU A 95 5.56 13.31 -8.12
N GLU A 96 6.27 14.18 -7.40
CA GLU A 96 6.30 14.15 -5.94
C GLU A 96 4.86 14.42 -5.43
N GLY A 97 4.21 13.40 -4.85
CA GLY A 97 2.86 13.51 -4.29
C GLY A 97 1.69 13.01 -5.14
N ALA A 98 1.92 12.47 -6.35
CA ALA A 98 0.85 11.84 -7.14
C ALA A 98 0.62 10.36 -6.79
N TYR A 99 1.62 9.70 -6.21
CA TYR A 99 1.53 8.33 -5.75
C TYR A 99 1.90 8.28 -4.28
N ALA A 100 1.17 7.48 -3.50
CA ALA A 100 1.37 7.35 -2.07
C ALA A 100 1.31 5.89 -1.63
N PHE A 101 2.25 5.49 -0.80
CA PHE A 101 2.25 4.18 -0.15
C PHE A 101 2.10 4.35 1.35
N VAL A 102 0.93 4.02 1.87
CA VAL A 102 0.54 4.34 3.24
C VAL A 102 0.19 3.07 4.00
N VAL A 103 0.64 2.97 5.25
CA VAL A 103 0.26 1.85 6.13
C VAL A 103 -1.25 1.87 6.31
N ASN A 104 -1.91 0.75 6.00
CA ASN A 104 -3.34 0.62 6.19
C ASN A 104 -3.65 0.20 7.64
N HIS A 105 -3.95 1.19 8.48
CA HIS A 105 -4.34 0.95 9.88
C HIS A 105 -5.77 0.44 10.05
N ARG A 106 -6.61 0.48 9.01
CA ARG A 106 -8.00 0.00 9.09
C ARG A 106 -8.10 -1.52 8.97
N GLY A 107 -6.99 -2.18 8.63
CA GLY A 107 -6.96 -3.61 8.36
C GLY A 107 -7.67 -3.98 7.05
N PRO A 108 -7.73 -5.28 6.72
CA PRO A 108 -8.40 -5.78 5.53
C PRO A 108 -9.86 -5.33 5.50
N SER A 109 -10.34 -4.84 4.35
CA SER A 109 -11.72 -4.36 4.19
C SER A 109 -12.80 -5.46 4.16
N GLY A 110 -12.43 -6.71 4.50
CA GLY A 110 -13.30 -7.89 4.53
C GLY A 110 -13.29 -8.74 3.25
N LYS A 111 -12.58 -8.30 2.20
CA LYS A 111 -12.31 -9.09 0.98
C LYS A 111 -10.85 -9.51 0.82
N GLU A 112 -9.95 -8.74 1.43
CA GLU A 112 -8.51 -8.94 1.39
C GLU A 112 -8.07 -9.99 2.42
N ILE A 113 -6.97 -10.68 2.11
CA ILE A 113 -6.25 -11.62 2.96
C ILE A 113 -5.94 -10.97 4.32
N THR A 114 -6.25 -11.68 5.41
CA THR A 114 -6.03 -11.15 6.76
C THR A 114 -4.59 -11.33 7.25
N SER A 115 -4.26 -10.68 8.37
CA SER A 115 -2.97 -10.84 9.06
C SER A 115 -2.66 -12.27 9.48
N GLU A 116 -3.69 -13.09 9.69
CA GLU A 116 -3.54 -14.51 10.07
C GLU A 116 -3.32 -15.38 8.84
N GLU A 117 -3.97 -15.03 7.72
CA GLU A 117 -3.94 -15.79 6.47
C GLU A 117 -2.70 -15.47 5.60
N ILE A 118 -2.12 -14.27 5.75
CA ILE A 118 -1.03 -13.80 4.87
C ILE A 118 0.19 -14.70 4.87
N TYR A 119 0.53 -15.35 5.99
CA TYR A 119 1.66 -16.28 6.04
C TYR A 119 1.37 -17.55 5.22
N GLU A 120 0.14 -18.05 5.25
CA GLU A 120 -0.27 -19.19 4.43
C GLU A 120 -0.36 -18.79 2.96
N ALA A 121 -0.92 -17.62 2.65
CA ALA A 121 -1.01 -17.09 1.29
C ALA A 121 0.39 -16.87 0.68
N CYS A 122 1.31 -16.26 1.44
CA CYS A 122 2.70 -16.11 1.03
C CYS A 122 3.36 -17.46 0.77
N ASN A 123 3.18 -18.45 1.66
CA ASN A 123 3.71 -19.79 1.44
C ASN A 123 3.13 -20.45 0.18
N LYS A 124 1.83 -20.28 -0.12
CA LYS A 124 1.22 -20.76 -1.37
C LYS A 124 1.85 -20.08 -2.58
N GLY A 125 2.04 -18.75 -2.53
CA GLY A 125 2.75 -18.00 -3.57
C GLY A 125 4.18 -18.49 -3.78
N LEU A 126 4.94 -18.71 -2.70
CA LEU A 126 6.30 -19.26 -2.76
C LEU A 126 6.32 -20.67 -3.37
N GLU A 127 5.38 -21.55 -3.03
CA GLU A 127 5.29 -22.88 -3.66
C GLU A 127 4.97 -22.77 -5.16
N MET A 128 4.05 -21.89 -5.58
CA MET A 128 3.79 -21.65 -7.00
C MET A 128 5.04 -21.13 -7.74
N LEU A 129 5.79 -20.22 -7.13
CA LEU A 129 7.03 -19.72 -7.72
C LEU A 129 8.11 -20.82 -7.81
N LYS A 130 8.13 -21.80 -6.90
CA LYS A 130 9.00 -22.98 -7.00
C LYS A 130 8.56 -23.96 -8.08
N GLU A 131 7.25 -24.21 -8.19
CA GLU A 131 6.68 -25.08 -9.24
C GLU A 131 6.95 -24.53 -10.65
N LEU A 132 6.97 -23.20 -10.77
CA LEU A 132 7.38 -22.49 -11.98
C LEU A 132 8.90 -22.33 -12.10
N ASP A 133 9.69 -22.87 -11.16
CA ASP A 133 11.15 -22.79 -11.14
C ASP A 133 11.69 -21.34 -11.28
N ILE A 134 10.89 -20.37 -10.80
CA ILE A 134 11.29 -18.97 -10.56
C ILE A 134 12.11 -18.89 -9.27
N LEU A 135 11.71 -19.67 -8.25
CA LEU A 135 12.43 -19.83 -7.00
C LEU A 135 12.98 -21.26 -6.86
N PRO A 136 14.11 -21.44 -6.17
CA PRO A 136 14.62 -22.77 -5.86
C PRO A 136 13.76 -23.49 -4.81
N ASP A 137 13.66 -24.82 -4.94
CA ASP A 137 12.94 -25.69 -3.99
C ASP A 137 13.39 -25.53 -2.54
N GLY A 138 14.66 -25.20 -2.34
CA GLY A 138 15.27 -25.05 -1.02
C GLY A 138 14.73 -23.88 -0.20
N VAL A 139 14.01 -22.93 -0.81
CA VAL A 139 13.48 -21.74 -0.13
C VAL A 139 12.50 -22.16 0.97
N ARG A 140 12.81 -21.74 2.20
CA ARG A 140 12.06 -22.07 3.41
C ARG A 140 10.74 -21.32 3.45
N LYS A 141 9.79 -21.93 4.15
CA LYS A 141 8.48 -21.35 4.43
C LYS A 141 8.58 -20.17 5.41
N VAL A 142 7.65 -19.25 5.29
CA VAL A 142 7.48 -18.12 6.21
C VAL A 142 6.55 -18.49 7.37
N ASP A 143 6.76 -17.86 8.52
CA ASP A 143 5.99 -18.07 9.75
C ASP A 143 5.93 -16.78 10.59
N ALA A 144 4.89 -16.66 11.41
CA ALA A 144 4.65 -15.47 12.23
C ALA A 144 5.67 -15.23 13.35
N ALA A 145 6.51 -16.21 13.71
CA ALA A 145 7.57 -16.03 14.69
C ALA A 145 8.87 -15.48 14.07
N SER A 146 9.07 -15.70 12.77
CA SER A 146 10.25 -15.27 12.03
C SER A 146 10.03 -14.01 11.18
N TYR A 147 8.79 -13.69 10.83
CA TYR A 147 8.45 -12.67 9.83
C TYR A 147 7.42 -11.64 10.33
N ASP A 148 7.67 -10.39 9.98
CA ASP A 148 6.77 -9.26 10.20
C ASP A 148 5.97 -8.99 8.91
N ALA A 149 4.64 -8.91 9.03
CA ALA A 149 3.74 -8.59 7.92
C ALA A 149 2.99 -7.28 8.19
N THR A 150 3.03 -6.34 7.26
CA THR A 150 2.32 -5.04 7.38
C THR A 150 1.51 -4.77 6.12
N LEU A 151 0.24 -4.43 6.28
CA LEU A 151 -0.64 -4.06 5.17
C LEU A 151 -0.44 -2.59 4.80
N TYR A 152 -0.28 -2.35 3.51
CA TYR A 152 -0.17 -1.03 2.90
C TYR A 152 -1.24 -0.83 1.84
N SER A 153 -1.51 0.43 1.53
CA SER A 153 -2.30 0.86 0.38
C SER A 153 -1.40 1.67 -0.54
N ALA A 154 -1.17 1.16 -1.75
CA ALA A 154 -0.61 1.91 -2.86
C ALA A 154 -1.74 2.69 -3.54
N ILE A 155 -1.64 4.01 -3.60
CA ILE A 155 -2.73 4.90 -3.98
C ILE A 155 -2.25 5.85 -5.08
N ASP A 156 -2.99 5.89 -6.17
CA ASP A 156 -2.96 7.02 -7.11
C ASP A 156 -3.71 8.19 -6.46
N VAL A 157 -2.99 9.23 -6.05
CA VAL A 157 -3.53 10.36 -5.29
C VAL A 157 -4.54 11.18 -6.10
N PRO A 158 -4.29 11.50 -7.40
CA PRO A 158 -5.31 12.04 -8.29
C PRO A 158 -6.59 11.21 -8.37
N GLU A 159 -6.48 9.88 -8.39
CA GLU A 159 -7.62 8.96 -8.49
C GLU A 159 -7.66 7.93 -7.34
N PRO A 160 -8.04 8.32 -6.10
CA PRO A 160 -7.90 7.44 -4.91
C PRO A 160 -8.70 6.14 -4.93
N GLN A 161 -9.65 6.02 -5.87
CA GLN A 161 -10.38 4.78 -6.13
C GLN A 161 -9.48 3.72 -6.77
N ASN A 162 -8.44 4.14 -7.49
CA ASN A 162 -7.38 3.30 -8.02
C ASN A 162 -6.34 3.09 -6.92
N ASN A 163 -6.63 2.14 -6.03
CA ASN A 163 -5.68 1.71 -5.01
C ASN A 163 -5.45 0.20 -5.08
N VAL A 164 -4.28 -0.19 -4.61
CA VAL A 164 -3.85 -1.59 -4.49
C VAL A 164 -3.51 -1.85 -3.04
N ALA A 165 -4.20 -2.80 -2.43
CA ALA A 165 -3.87 -3.30 -1.11
C ALA A 165 -2.71 -4.29 -1.21
N VAL A 166 -1.61 -4.01 -0.50
CA VAL A 166 -0.36 -4.76 -0.62
C VAL A 166 0.19 -5.10 0.75
N TRP A 167 0.43 -6.38 1.00
CA TRP A 167 1.14 -6.85 2.17
C TRP A 167 2.65 -6.76 1.92
N LYS A 168 3.36 -6.04 2.80
CA LYS A 168 4.81 -6.11 2.91
C LYS A 168 5.18 -7.17 3.94
N MET A 169 5.88 -8.21 3.50
CA MET A 169 6.40 -9.28 4.33
C MET A 169 7.91 -9.12 4.45
N SER A 170 8.44 -9.05 5.67
CA SER A 170 9.87 -8.85 5.91
C SER A 170 10.37 -9.80 7.00
N LEU A 171 11.59 -10.32 6.84
CA LEU A 171 12.23 -11.12 7.87
C LEU A 171 12.44 -10.25 9.12
N SER A 172 11.94 -10.69 10.27
CA SER A 172 11.90 -9.86 11.47
C SER A 172 13.30 -9.45 11.94
N THR A 173 13.42 -8.20 12.40
CA THR A 173 14.67 -7.64 12.93
C THR A 173 15.17 -8.42 14.17
N SER A 174 14.26 -9.07 14.89
CA SER A 174 14.58 -9.97 16.01
C SER A 174 15.43 -11.18 15.60
N GLN A 175 15.40 -11.55 14.32
CA GLN A 175 16.18 -12.64 13.73
C GLN A 175 17.51 -12.14 13.11
N LYS A 176 18.02 -10.97 13.50
CA LYS A 176 19.28 -10.39 12.95
C LYS A 176 20.50 -11.33 13.03
N ASN A 177 20.52 -12.26 13.98
CA ASN A 177 21.57 -13.29 14.15
C ASN A 177 21.17 -14.70 13.66
N ALA A 178 19.99 -14.85 13.05
CA ALA A 178 19.52 -16.14 12.56
C ALA A 178 20.11 -16.49 11.20
N ASN A 179 20.22 -17.78 10.91
CA ASN A 179 20.63 -18.26 9.60
C ASN A 179 19.61 -17.80 8.53
N LYS A 180 20.06 -16.91 7.64
CA LYS A 180 19.29 -16.35 6.52
C LYS A 180 19.31 -17.22 5.26
N GLU A 181 20.09 -18.30 5.22
CA GLU A 181 20.18 -19.18 4.05
C GLU A 181 18.82 -19.73 3.63
N ASN A 182 18.56 -19.65 2.33
CA ASN A 182 17.32 -20.15 1.72
C ASN A 182 16.06 -19.53 2.33
N ARG A 183 16.09 -18.25 2.71
CA ARG A 183 14.94 -17.55 3.29
C ARG A 183 14.49 -16.39 2.42
N LEU A 184 13.20 -16.15 2.41
CA LEU A 184 12.64 -14.86 2.00
C LEU A 184 13.17 -13.77 2.93
N ILE A 185 13.62 -12.66 2.36
CA ILE A 185 14.10 -11.48 3.08
C ILE A 185 13.02 -10.42 3.09
N ASP A 186 12.52 -10.05 1.92
CA ASP A 186 11.41 -9.11 1.73
C ASP A 186 10.51 -9.58 0.59
N ALA A 187 9.22 -9.31 0.69
CA ALA A 187 8.27 -9.44 -0.41
C ALA A 187 7.14 -8.42 -0.33
N TYR A 188 6.62 -8.05 -1.50
CA TYR A 188 5.35 -7.33 -1.66
C TYR A 188 4.32 -8.26 -2.29
N ILE A 189 3.17 -8.41 -1.64
CA ILE A 189 2.17 -9.43 -1.94
C ILE A 189 0.81 -8.75 -2.13
N ASP A 190 0.10 -9.09 -3.20
CA ASP A 190 -1.27 -8.64 -3.44
C ASP A 190 -2.19 -9.12 -2.32
N ALA A 191 -2.97 -8.20 -1.73
CA ALA A 191 -3.86 -8.55 -0.64
C ALA A 191 -5.16 -9.22 -1.09
N ASP A 192 -5.52 -9.19 -2.38
CA ASP A 192 -6.73 -9.84 -2.89
C ASP A 192 -6.46 -11.32 -3.25
N ASP A 193 -5.37 -11.61 -3.97
CA ASP A 193 -5.11 -12.94 -4.52
C ASP A 193 -3.82 -13.61 -4.01
N GLY A 194 -2.99 -12.90 -3.25
CA GLY A 194 -1.76 -13.44 -2.67
C GLY A 194 -0.60 -13.52 -3.67
N LYS A 195 -0.71 -12.93 -4.86
CA LYS A 195 0.39 -12.91 -5.81
C LYS A 195 1.57 -12.09 -5.33
N ILE A 196 2.78 -12.58 -5.57
CA ILE A 196 4.02 -11.92 -5.15
C ILE A 196 4.51 -10.98 -6.27
N TYR A 197 4.41 -9.68 -6.03
CA TYR A 197 4.84 -8.61 -6.94
C TYR A 197 6.36 -8.43 -7.00
N GLU A 198 7.00 -8.44 -5.83
CA GLU A 198 8.44 -8.22 -5.68
C GLU A 198 8.94 -9.12 -4.55
N PHE A 199 10.16 -9.64 -4.68
CA PHE A 199 10.78 -10.47 -3.64
C PHE A 199 12.30 -10.33 -3.63
N TYR A 200 12.86 -10.60 -2.46
CA TYR A 200 14.29 -10.78 -2.20
C TYR A 200 14.47 -12.08 -1.44
N VAL A 201 15.21 -13.03 -1.98
CA VAL A 201 15.35 -14.38 -1.44
C VAL A 201 16.81 -14.78 -1.40
N ARG A 202 17.29 -15.20 -0.22
CA ARG A 202 18.57 -15.90 -0.10
C ARG A 202 18.43 -17.27 -0.73
N THR A 203 19.39 -17.66 -1.54
CA THR A 203 19.34 -18.93 -2.25
C THR A 203 20.72 -19.57 -2.28
N SER A 204 20.76 -20.89 -2.46
CA SER A 204 21.99 -21.63 -2.75
C SER A 204 22.33 -21.70 -4.24
N ARG A 205 21.44 -21.22 -5.13
CA ARG A 205 21.70 -21.12 -6.58
C ARG A 205 22.66 -19.97 -6.87
N VAL A 206 23.49 -20.14 -7.89
CA VAL A 206 24.34 -19.08 -8.44
C VAL A 206 23.71 -18.50 -9.70
N TRP A 207 24.14 -17.31 -10.11
CA TRP A 207 23.58 -16.60 -11.26
C TRP A 207 23.72 -17.37 -12.57
N GLU A 208 24.84 -18.09 -12.75
CA GLU A 208 25.14 -18.86 -13.96
C GLU A 208 24.16 -20.02 -14.19
N ASP A 209 23.51 -20.50 -13.13
CA ASP A 209 22.51 -21.56 -13.19
C ASP A 209 21.09 -21.01 -13.42
N MET A 210 20.94 -19.69 -13.50
CA MET A 210 19.65 -19.01 -13.68
C MET A 210 19.54 -18.48 -15.11
N ASP A 211 18.36 -18.61 -15.69
CA ASP A 211 18.00 -17.93 -16.94
C ASP A 211 17.02 -16.78 -16.61
N PRO A 212 17.50 -15.53 -16.59
CA PRO A 212 16.64 -14.39 -16.28
C PRO A 212 15.51 -14.19 -17.30
N ASP A 213 15.68 -14.59 -18.57
CA ASP A 213 14.64 -14.45 -19.59
C ASP A 213 13.51 -15.43 -19.33
N GLU A 214 13.86 -16.65 -18.98
CA GLU A 214 12.89 -17.67 -18.62
C GLU A 214 12.17 -17.33 -17.30
N ILE A 215 12.90 -16.85 -16.29
CA ILE A 215 12.30 -16.37 -15.03
C ILE A 215 11.32 -15.24 -15.30
N ALA A 216 11.69 -14.26 -16.16
CA ALA A 216 10.81 -13.16 -16.52
C ALA A 216 9.52 -13.67 -17.14
N ALA A 217 9.61 -14.49 -18.19
CA ALA A 217 8.44 -15.01 -18.91
C ALA A 217 7.51 -15.83 -17.99
N ARG A 218 8.08 -16.70 -17.14
CA ARG A 218 7.28 -17.51 -16.20
C ARG A 218 6.62 -16.62 -15.14
N TRP A 219 7.30 -15.60 -14.66
CA TRP A 219 6.72 -14.62 -13.73
C TRP A 219 5.62 -13.78 -14.40
N SER A 220 5.78 -13.38 -15.67
CA SER A 220 4.72 -12.70 -16.42
C SER A 220 3.46 -13.57 -16.50
N GLY A 221 3.62 -14.86 -16.80
CA GLY A 221 2.52 -15.83 -16.81
C GLY A 221 1.85 -16.00 -15.45
N TYR A 222 2.63 -16.06 -14.38
CA TYR A 222 2.12 -16.09 -12.99
C TYR A 222 1.29 -14.85 -12.65
N MET A 223 1.76 -13.67 -13.06
CA MET A 223 1.09 -12.40 -12.82
C MET A 223 -0.11 -12.16 -13.75
N GLY A 224 -0.16 -12.86 -14.89
CA GLY A 224 -1.16 -12.63 -15.94
C GLY A 224 -0.89 -11.36 -16.74
N LEU A 225 0.39 -11.03 -16.93
CA LEU A 225 0.87 -9.87 -17.69
C LEU A 225 1.13 -10.28 -19.15
N THR A 226 1.31 -9.27 -20.01
CA THR A 226 1.84 -9.48 -21.36
C THR A 226 3.29 -9.94 -21.31
N ASP A 227 3.76 -10.55 -22.41
CA ASP A 227 5.14 -11.01 -22.51
C ASP A 227 6.12 -9.85 -22.31
N PRO A 228 7.23 -10.08 -21.58
CA PRO A 228 8.19 -9.04 -21.26
C PRO A 228 9.04 -8.69 -22.48
N GLU A 229 9.26 -7.39 -22.71
CA GLU A 229 10.25 -6.93 -23.68
C GLU A 229 11.60 -6.67 -22.97
N PRO A 230 12.73 -7.18 -23.49
CA PRO A 230 14.03 -6.88 -22.90
C PRO A 230 14.30 -5.37 -22.89
N TYR A 231 14.65 -4.83 -21.73
CA TYR A 231 15.05 -3.43 -21.60
C TYR A 231 16.55 -3.31 -21.84
N GLU A 232 16.95 -2.70 -22.96
CA GLU A 232 18.35 -2.35 -23.19
C GLU A 232 18.73 -1.17 -22.28
N ALA A 233 19.29 -1.50 -21.12
CA ALA A 233 19.73 -0.50 -20.15
C ALA A 233 20.82 0.40 -20.76
N ALA A 234 20.60 1.72 -20.78
CA ALA A 234 21.59 2.69 -21.22
C ALA A 234 22.77 2.84 -20.24
N ASN A 235 22.68 2.32 -19.01
CA ASN A 235 23.72 2.47 -17.98
C ASN A 235 23.88 1.19 -17.12
N PRO A 236 25.06 0.55 -17.13
CA PRO A 236 25.40 -0.61 -16.29
C PRO A 236 25.45 -0.32 -14.77
N LEU A 237 25.50 0.95 -14.36
CA LEU A 237 25.58 1.39 -12.96
C LEU A 237 24.21 1.65 -12.31
N MET A 238 23.11 1.27 -12.97
CA MET A 238 21.76 1.44 -12.39
C MET A 238 21.46 0.48 -11.24
N GLU A 239 22.29 -0.54 -11.06
CA GLU A 239 22.13 -1.55 -10.01
C GLU A 239 23.46 -1.75 -9.28
N SER A 240 23.38 -2.03 -7.99
CA SER A 240 24.52 -2.35 -7.11
C SER A 240 25.16 -3.71 -7.40
N THR A 241 24.64 -4.46 -8.37
CA THR A 241 25.18 -5.74 -8.83
C THR A 241 25.39 -5.70 -10.35
N PRO A 242 26.45 -6.33 -10.88
CA PRO A 242 26.59 -6.55 -12.32
C PRO A 242 25.67 -7.66 -12.85
N TYR A 243 25.08 -8.48 -11.97
CA TYR A 243 24.22 -9.61 -12.35
C TYR A 243 22.76 -9.20 -12.31
N PHE A 244 22.29 -8.56 -13.37
CA PHE A 244 20.88 -8.22 -13.52
C PHE A 244 20.46 -8.17 -14.99
N LYS A 245 19.16 -8.32 -15.20
CA LYS A 245 18.49 -8.06 -16.48
C LYS A 245 17.17 -7.35 -16.22
N LYS A 246 16.83 -6.39 -17.09
CA LYS A 246 15.63 -5.56 -16.97
C LYS A 246 14.66 -5.87 -18.11
N TYR A 247 13.38 -5.72 -17.81
CA TYR A 247 12.27 -6.01 -18.71
C TYR A 247 11.21 -4.93 -18.61
N VAL A 248 10.60 -4.62 -19.74
CA VAL A 248 9.50 -3.66 -19.87
C VAL A 248 8.18 -4.41 -19.91
N TYR A 249 7.23 -3.91 -19.12
CA TYR A 249 5.84 -4.32 -19.12
C TYR A 249 4.96 -3.11 -19.37
N SER A 250 3.84 -3.31 -20.06
CA SER A 250 2.83 -2.26 -20.23
C SER A 250 2.25 -1.83 -18.88
N GLY A 251 2.21 -0.53 -18.63
CA GLY A 251 1.59 0.08 -17.45
C GLY A 251 0.20 0.65 -17.75
N MET A 252 -0.16 1.74 -17.05
CA MET A 252 -1.39 2.48 -17.35
C MET A 252 -1.23 3.37 -18.58
N GLY A 253 -2.14 3.23 -19.55
CA GLY A 253 -2.11 4.01 -20.78
C GLY A 253 -0.89 3.67 -21.64
N ASN A 254 -0.03 4.66 -21.90
CA ASN A 254 1.23 4.50 -22.65
C ASN A 254 2.46 4.47 -21.71
N GLU A 255 2.25 4.39 -20.40
CA GLU A 255 3.34 4.28 -19.44
C GLU A 255 3.81 2.83 -19.32
N GLU A 256 5.01 2.65 -18.78
CA GLU A 256 5.68 1.36 -18.66
C GLU A 256 6.02 1.05 -17.20
N THR A 257 6.18 -0.24 -16.90
CA THR A 257 6.74 -0.72 -15.63
C THR A 257 7.98 -1.53 -15.94
N ILE A 258 9.08 -1.21 -15.26
CA ILE A 258 10.33 -1.94 -15.39
C ILE A 258 10.40 -3.00 -14.31
N VAL A 259 10.70 -4.24 -14.70
CA VAL A 259 10.98 -5.33 -13.76
C VAL A 259 12.44 -5.71 -13.90
N THR A 260 13.14 -5.76 -12.79
CA THR A 260 14.55 -6.17 -12.74
C THR A 260 14.67 -7.50 -12.04
N ILE A 261 15.24 -8.48 -12.73
CA ILE A 261 15.68 -9.75 -12.13
C ILE A 261 17.19 -9.62 -11.93
N GLY A 262 17.65 -9.83 -10.71
CA GLY A 262 19.08 -9.74 -10.42
C GLY A 262 19.51 -10.58 -9.24
N PHE A 263 20.82 -10.60 -9.04
CA PHE A 263 21.45 -11.46 -8.05
C PHE A 263 22.62 -10.75 -7.36
N TYR A 264 22.64 -10.80 -6.04
CA TYR A 264 23.76 -10.32 -5.22
C TYR A 264 24.68 -11.49 -4.86
N GLU A 265 25.77 -11.65 -5.60
CA GLU A 265 26.72 -12.76 -5.43
C GLU A 265 27.34 -12.82 -4.03
N GLY A 266 27.80 -11.70 -3.49
CA GLY A 266 28.54 -11.67 -2.21
C GLY A 266 27.75 -12.21 -1.01
N ILE A 267 26.44 -12.37 -1.17
CA ILE A 267 25.52 -12.72 -0.10
C ILE A 267 24.45 -13.73 -0.58
N ASN A 268 24.56 -14.22 -1.81
CA ASN A 268 23.65 -15.15 -2.50
C ASN A 268 22.16 -14.79 -2.39
N GLU A 269 21.78 -13.62 -2.90
CA GLU A 269 20.39 -13.14 -2.88
C GLU A 269 19.87 -12.93 -4.30
N LEU A 270 18.85 -13.70 -4.68
CA LEU A 270 18.06 -13.48 -5.89
C LEU A 270 16.95 -12.48 -5.59
N PHE A 271 16.77 -11.51 -6.47
CA PHE A 271 15.67 -10.55 -6.36
C PHE A 271 14.93 -10.39 -7.68
N LEU A 272 13.63 -10.13 -7.55
CA LEU A 272 12.79 -9.58 -8.59
C LEU A 272 12.16 -8.32 -8.02
N LYS A 273 12.51 -7.16 -8.59
CA LYS A 273 12.02 -5.86 -8.13
C LYS A 273 11.28 -5.13 -9.24
N ILE A 274 10.30 -4.32 -8.87
CA ILE A 274 9.54 -3.49 -9.79
C ILE A 274 9.92 -2.01 -9.62
N SER A 275 10.09 -1.32 -10.74
CA SER A 275 10.41 0.10 -10.80
C SER A 275 9.68 0.77 -11.95
N LYS A 276 9.88 2.08 -12.05
CA LYS A 276 9.53 2.86 -13.23
C LYS A 276 10.69 2.78 -14.20
#